data_AF-A0A3B8S3E9-F1
#
_entry.id   AF-A0A3B8S3E9-F1
#
_cell.length_a   1.000
_cell.length_b   1.000
_cell.length_c   1.000
_cell.angle_alpha   90.00
_cell.angle_beta   90.00
_cell.angle_gamma   90.00
#
_symmetry.space_group_name_H-M   'P 1'
#
loop_
_entity.id
_entity.type
_entity.pdbx_description
1 polymer ?
#
loop_
_entity_poly.entity_id
_entity_poly.type
_entity_poly.pdbx_seq_one_letter_code
_entity_poly.pdbx_strand_id
1 'polypeptide(L)' 'MKTSGLKIADWWKLAKNGKILCTLCPRYCTIGEGQAGFCYIRQNHYGKLYSVGYGRPTGFAIDPIEKKPL' A
#
# COMPACT_ATOMS: atom_id res chain seq x y z
N MET A 1 5.72 12.95 -7.79
CA MET A 1 4.51 12.77 -6.95
C MET A 1 4.87 13.21 -5.53
N LYS A 2 4.07 14.05 -4.87
CA LYS A 2 4.39 14.54 -3.51
C LYS A 2 4.17 13.41 -2.50
N THR A 3 5.21 12.95 -1.82
CA THR A 3 5.16 11.89 -0.79
C THR A 3 4.72 12.40 0.59
N SER A 4 4.54 13.72 0.75
CA SER A 4 4.34 14.45 2.01
C SER A 4 3.05 14.15 2.80
N GLY A 5 2.32 13.09 2.46
CA GLY A 5 1.15 12.60 3.20
C GLY A 5 0.88 11.11 2.98
N LEU A 6 1.84 10.38 2.41
CA LEU A 6 1.71 8.95 2.17
C LEU A 6 2.25 8.18 3.36
N LYS A 7 1.51 7.16 3.80
CA LYS A 7 1.94 6.28 4.88
C LYS A 7 2.97 5.30 4.33
N ILE A 8 4.12 5.19 5.01
CA ILE A 8 5.12 4.15 4.73
C ILE A 8 4.44 2.80 4.95
N ALA A 9 4.56 1.92 3.95
CA ALA A 9 4.04 0.58 4.01
C ALA A 9 4.95 -0.29 4.88
N ASP A 10 4.36 -1.25 5.57
CA ASP A 10 5.09 -2.28 6.30
C ASP A 10 5.23 -3.56 5.45
N TRP A 11 6.08 -4.48 5.93
CA TRP A 11 6.36 -5.79 5.32
C TRP A 11 6.95 -5.69 3.91
N TRP A 12 8.17 -5.15 3.83
CA TRP A 12 8.98 -5.12 2.62
C TRP A 12 10.46 -5.16 2.95
N LYS A 13 11.28 -5.51 1.96
CA LYS A 13 12.73 -5.55 2.04
C LYS A 13 13.33 -4.83 0.84
N LEU A 14 14.50 -4.24 1.00
CA LEU A 14 15.27 -3.74 -0.13
C LEU A 14 15.71 -4.93 -1.01
N ALA A 15 15.55 -4.78 -2.32
CA ALA A 15 16.01 -5.72 -3.32
C ALA A 15 17.15 -5.09 -4.15
N LYS A 16 17.71 -5.85 -5.10
CA LYS A 16 18.80 -5.37 -5.96
C LYS A 16 18.32 -4.20 -6.85
N ASN A 17 19.25 -3.32 -7.20
CA ASN A 17 19.06 -2.20 -8.15
C ASN A 17 17.97 -1.19 -7.72
N GLY A 18 17.88 -0.87 -6.43
CA GLY A 18 16.91 0.11 -5.91
C GLY A 18 15.45 -0.36 -5.97
N LYS A 19 15.21 -1.64 -6.23
CA LYS A 19 13.88 -2.24 -6.17
C LYS A 19 13.52 -2.61 -4.73
N ILE A 20 12.22 -2.80 -4.49
CA ILE A 20 11.69 -3.26 -3.22
C ILE A 20 10.97 -4.59 -3.40
N LEU A 21 11.25 -5.55 -2.53
CA LEU A 21 10.47 -6.78 -2.42
C LEU A 21 9.36 -6.58 -1.38
N CYS A 22 8.11 -6.53 -1.82
CA CYS A 22 6.95 -6.49 -0.92
C CYS A 22 6.63 -7.92 -0.43
N THR A 23 6.49 -8.12 0.88
CA THR A 23 6.23 -9.45 1.49
C THR A 23 4.89 -9.52 2.20
N LEU A 24 3.99 -8.56 1.98
CA LEU A 24 2.67 -8.53 2.62
C LEU A 24 1.74 -9.64 2.10
N CYS A 25 1.72 -9.85 0.79
CA CYS A 25 0.85 -10.85 0.15
C CYS A 25 1.71 -11.94 -0.50
N PRO A 26 1.17 -13.13 -0.75
CA PRO A 26 1.94 -14.28 -1.25
C PRO A 26 2.47 -14.10 -2.68
N ARG A 27 2.19 -12.97 -3.35
CA ARG A 27 2.73 -12.66 -4.69
C ARG A 27 4.17 -12.16 -4.68
N TYR A 28 4.68 -11.71 -3.54
CA TYR A 28 6.07 -11.24 -3.39
C TYR A 28 6.53 -10.27 -4.48
N CYS A 29 5.74 -9.22 -4.78
CA CYS A 29 6.04 -8.31 -5.88
C CYS A 29 7.38 -7.61 -5.69
N THR A 30 8.20 -7.59 -6.74
CA THR A 30 9.42 -6.77 -6.82
C THR A 30 9.09 -5.47 -7.55
N ILE A 31 9.19 -4.34 -6.85
CA ILE A 31 8.66 -3.04 -7.28
C ILE A 31 9.83 -2.09 -7.54
N GLY A 32 9.99 -1.65 -8.79
CA GLY A 32 10.99 -0.64 -9.17
C GLY A 32 10.62 0.77 -8.73
N GLU A 33 11.58 1.68 -8.75
CA GLU A 33 11.36 3.11 -8.46
C GLU A 33 10.24 3.69 -9.35
N GLY A 34 9.29 4.39 -8.73
CA GLY A 34 8.11 4.95 -9.39
C GLY A 34 7.04 3.91 -9.80
N GLN A 35 7.29 2.61 -9.63
CA GLN A 35 6.33 1.57 -10.00
C GLN A 35 5.38 1.23 -8.85
N ALA A 36 4.20 0.72 -9.23
CA ALA A 36 3.27 0.10 -8.32
C ALA A 36 3.44 -1.42 -8.31
N GLY A 37 3.13 -2.05 -7.17
CA GLY A 37 2.91 -3.49 -7.13
C GLY A 37 1.63 -3.89 -7.86
N PHE A 38 1.41 -5.20 -7.98
CA PHE A 38 0.21 -5.76 -8.65
C PHE A 38 -1.11 -5.28 -8.02
N CYS A 39 -1.11 -4.92 -6.74
CA CYS A 39 -2.28 -4.40 -6.04
C CYS A 39 -2.57 -2.91 -6.32
N TYR A 40 -1.70 -2.20 -7.06
CA TYR A 40 -1.77 -0.77 -7.39
C TYR A 40 -1.75 0.22 -6.21
N ILE A 41 -2.03 -0.24 -4.99
CA ILE A 41 -2.08 0.59 -3.77
C ILE A 41 -0.73 0.72 -3.05
N ARG A 42 0.30 0.00 -3.49
CA ARG A 42 1.65 0.06 -2.93
C ARG A 42 2.65 0.46 -3.99
N GLN A 43 3.39 1.54 -3.75
CA GLN A 43 4.33 2.12 -4.73
C GLN A 43 5.68 2.39 -4.09
N ASN A 44 6.75 2.15 -4.85
CA ASN A 44 8.11 2.50 -4.43
C ASN A 44 8.41 3.94 -4.87
N HIS A 45 8.71 4.80 -3.90
CA HIS A 45 9.15 6.17 -4.13
C HIS A 45 10.40 6.43 -3.29
N TYR A 46 11.48 6.86 -3.94
CA TYR A 46 12.78 7.14 -3.34
C TYR A 46 13.31 5.98 -2.50
N GLY A 47 13.18 4.75 -3.00
CA GLY A 47 13.62 3.53 -2.31
C GLY A 47 12.82 3.19 -1.04
N LYS A 48 11.62 3.76 -0.87
CA LYS A 48 10.69 3.43 0.22
C LYS A 48 9.34 3.02 -0.34
N LEU A 49 8.74 1.99 0.25
CA LEU A 49 7.40 1.54 -0.13
C LEU A 49 6.34 2.35 0.61
N TYR A 50 5.39 2.90 -0.12
CA TYR A 50 4.27 3.68 0.42
C TYR A 50 2.93 3.03 0.09
N SER A 51 1.97 3.17 1.00
CA SER A 51 0.57 2.84 0.78
C SER A 51 -0.19 4.07 0.30
N VAL A 52 -0.63 4.09 -0.96
CA VAL A 52 -1.30 5.25 -1.56
C VAL A 52 -2.77 5.38 -1.18
N GLY A 53 -3.40 4.28 -0.78
CA GLY A 53 -4.80 4.25 -0.33
C GLY A 53 -4.99 4.43 1.18
N TYR A 54 -3.92 4.55 1.97
CA TYR A 54 -4.05 4.65 3.42
C TYR A 54 -4.81 5.91 3.84
N GLY A 55 -5.83 5.76 4.67
CA GLY A 55 -6.68 6.86 5.13
C GLY A 55 -7.54 7.50 4.03
N ARG A 56 -7.72 6.84 2.88
CA ARG A 56 -8.54 7.30 1.75
C ARG A 56 -9.67 6.32 1.43
N PRO A 57 -10.68 6.19 2.31
CA PRO A 57 -11.85 5.38 2.06
C PRO A 57 -12.73 6.02 0.98
N THR A 58 -13.42 5.20 0.19
CA THR A 58 -14.36 5.66 -0.85
C THR A 58 -15.75 5.99 -0.29
N GLY A 59 -16.08 5.48 0.89
CA GLY A 59 -17.32 5.76 1.60
C GLY A 59 -17.30 5.22 3.01
N PHE A 60 -18.10 5.83 3.89
CA PHE A 60 -18.36 5.35 5.24
C PHE A 60 -19.86 5.26 5.44
N ALA A 61 -20.33 4.07 5.81
CA ALA A 61 -21.64 3.87 6.38
C ALA A 61 -21.44 3.59 7.87
N ILE A 62 -21.83 4.54 8.71
CA ILE A 62 -21.80 4.40 10.17
C ILE A 62 -23.17 3.87 10.56
N ASP A 63 -23.33 2.55 10.50
CA ASP A 63 -24.54 1.89 10.95
C ASP A 63 -24.37 1.39 12.40
N PRO A 64 -25.42 1.49 13.25
CA PRO A 64 -25.40 0.87 14.56
C PRO A 64 -25.23 -0.65 14.44
N ILE A 65 -24.61 -1.28 15.45
CA ILE A 65 -24.35 -2.74 15.48
C ILE A 65 -25.63 -3.57 15.22
N GLU A 66 -26.78 -3.05 15.64
CA GLU A 66 -28.10 -3.66 15.53
C GLU A 66 -28.69 -3.64 14.10
N LYS A 67 -28.12 -2.85 13.17
CA LYS A 67 -28.52 -2.79 11.75
C LYS A 67 -28.20 -4.08 10.98
N LYS A 68 -27.45 -5.00 11.59
CA LYS A 68 -27.22 -6.34 11.05
C LYS A 68 -28.09 -7.36 11.78
N PRO A 69 -29.39 -7.49 11.43
CA PRO A 69 -30.07 -8.72 11.69
C PRO A 69 -29.62 -9.76 10.64
N LEU A 70 -29.79 -11.02 11.02
CA LEU A 70 -29.86 -12.16 10.10
C LEU A 70 -30.71 -11.86 8.86
#